data_AF-A0A8I0L2W9-F1
#
_entry.id   AF-A0A8I0L2W9-F1
#
_cell.length_a   1.000
_cell.length_b   1.000
_cell.length_c   1.000
_cell.angle_alpha   90.00
_cell.angle_beta   90.00
_cell.angle_gamma   90.00
#
_symmetry.space_group_name_H-M   'P 1'
#
loop_
_entity.id
_entity.type
_entity.pdbx_description
1 polymer ?
#
loop_
_entity_poly.entity_id
_entity_poly.type
_entity_poly.pdbx_seq_one_letter_code
_entity_poly.pdbx_strand_id
1 'polypeptide(L)' 'FTSSVLIAYARAAYRLASEGQSGCKTVFDIAPAYLSAKSGEELRKHML' A
#
# COMPACT_ATOMS: atom_id res chain seq x y z
N PHE A 1 0.24 3.40 -17.26
CA PHE A 1 -0.61 2.56 -16.40
C PHE A 1 0.22 1.61 -15.54
N THR A 2 0.89 0.61 -16.12
CA THR A 2 1.68 -0.39 -15.37
C THR A 2 2.70 0.23 -14.40
N SER A 3 3.51 1.18 -14.85
CA SER A 3 4.48 1.86 -13.98
C SER A 3 3.81 2.62 -12.83
N SER A 4 2.63 3.22 -13.05
CA SER A 4 1.86 3.88 -12.00
C SER A 4 1.42 2.90 -10.92
N VAL A 5 1.01 1.69 -11.31
CA VAL A 5 0.69 0.60 -10.39
C VAL A 5 1.94 0.19 -9.61
N LEU A 6 3.08 -0.01 -10.27
CA LEU A 6 4.34 -0.36 -9.60
C LEU A 6 4.74 0.66 -8.52
N ILE A 7 4.61 1.96 -8.79
CA ILE A 7 4.92 3.00 -7.80
C ILE A 7 3.96 2.97 -6.61
N ALA A 8 2.67 2.66 -6.82
CA ALA A 8 1.74 2.48 -5.72
C ALA A 8 2.11 1.28 -4.83
N TYR A 9 2.54 0.17 -5.43
CA TYR A 9 3.00 -1.01 -4.68
C TYR A 9 4.37 -0.83 -4.03
N ALA A 10 5.26 0.00 -4.58
CA ALA A 10 6.53 0.35 -3.92
C ALA A 10 6.29 1.03 -2.56
N ARG A 11 5.25 1.89 -2.46
CA ARG A 11 4.81 2.48 -1.18
C ARG A 11 4.35 1.41 -0.19
N ALA A 12 3.59 0.43 -0.65
CA ALA A 12 3.14 -0.68 0.18
C ALA A 12 4.33 -1.51 0.70
N ALA A 13 5.27 -1.86 -0.18
CA ALA A 13 6.47 -2.60 0.18
C ALA A 13 7.31 -1.86 1.24
N TYR A 14 7.47 -0.54 1.10
CA TYR A 14 8.19 0.28 2.07
C TYR A 14 7.54 0.26 3.45
N ARG A 15 6.21 0.42 3.53
CA ARG A 15 5.47 0.37 4.81
C ARG A 15 5.58 -1.00 5.48
N LEU A 16 5.36 -2.08 4.72
CA LEU A 16 5.49 -3.44 5.23
C LEU A 16 6.90 -3.72 5.76
N ALA A 17 7.94 -3.26 5.05
CA ALA A 17 9.31 -3.36 5.53
C ALA A 17 9.53 -2.57 6.84
N SER A 18 8.95 -1.37 6.97
CA SER A 18 9.02 -0.58 8.22
C SER A 18 8.28 -1.23 9.39
N GLU A 19 7.29 -2.07 9.12
CA GLU A 19 6.57 -2.90 10.10
C GLU A 19 7.31 -4.23 10.41
N GLY A 20 8.49 -4.45 9.83
CA GLY A 20 9.30 -5.65 10.04
C GLY A 20 8.88 -6.86 9.19
N GLN A 21 7.96 -6.70 8.24
CA GLN A 21 7.58 -7.79 7.35
C GLN A 21 8.63 -8.00 6.24
N SER A 22 8.80 -9.25 5.84
CA SER A 22 9.69 -9.66 4.74
C SER A 22 9.10 -10.86 3.97
N GLY A 23 9.72 -11.21 2.85
CA GLY A 23 9.30 -12.30 1.97
C GLY A 23 8.52 -11.85 0.74
N CYS A 24 8.11 -12.83 -0.08
CA CYS A 24 7.34 -12.58 -1.30
C CYS A 24 5.86 -12.32 -0.98
N LYS A 25 5.28 -11.30 -1.62
CA LYS A 25 3.87 -10.91 -1.51
C LYS A 25 3.30 -10.70 -2.90
N THR A 26 2.03 -11.05 -3.06
CA THR A 26 1.23 -10.78 -4.25
C THR A 26 0.21 -9.68 -3.97
N VAL A 27 -0.51 -9.22 -4.99
CA VAL A 27 -1.57 -8.21 -4.83
C VAL A 27 -2.67 -8.64 -3.87
N PHE A 28 -2.86 -9.95 -3.66
CA PHE A 28 -3.86 -10.48 -2.73
C PHE A 28 -3.45 -10.33 -1.25
N ASP A 29 -2.18 -10.08 -0.97
CA ASP A 29 -1.66 -9.91 0.38
C ASP A 29 -1.62 -8.44 0.84
N ILE A 30 -1.94 -7.50 -0.05
CA ILE A 30 -1.77 -6.06 0.18
C ILE A 30 -3.12 -5.38 0.34
N ALA A 31 -3.45 -4.95 1.57
CA ALA A 31 -4.65 -4.16 1.80
C ALA A 31 -4.59 -2.82 1.02
N PRO A 32 -5.68 -2.35 0.39
CA PRO A 32 -5.68 -1.14 -0.44
C PRO A 32 -5.15 0.12 0.26
N ALA A 33 -5.28 0.21 1.60
CA ALA A 33 -4.77 1.33 2.39
C ALA A 33 -3.24 1.52 2.26
N TYR A 34 -2.48 0.45 2.04
CA TYR A 34 -1.03 0.52 1.84
C TYR A 34 -0.63 1.22 0.53
N LEU A 35 -1.54 1.23 -0.46
CA LEU A 35 -1.31 1.85 -1.76
C LEU A 35 -1.47 3.37 -1.71
N SER A 36 -2.16 3.92 -0.72
CA SER A 36 -2.43 5.35 -0.62
C SER A 36 -1.35 6.09 0.18
N ALA A 37 -1.00 7.30 -0.27
CA ALA A 37 -0.18 8.22 0.51
C ALA A 37 -0.96 8.86 1.68
N LYS A 38 -2.30 8.86 1.60
CA LYS A 38 -3.17 9.41 2.65
C LYS A 38 -3.10 8.60 3.93
N SER A 39 -3.38 9.26 5.04
CA SER A 39 -3.57 8.60 6.34
C SER A 39 -4.80 7.70 6.34
N GLY A 40 -4.85 6.76 7.29
CA GLY A 40 -6.02 5.90 7.48
C GLY A 40 -7.30 6.70 7.80
N GLU A 41 -7.17 7.84 8.50
CA GLU A 41 -8.28 8.73 8.79
C GLU A 41 -8.83 9.41 7.53
N GLU A 42 -7.96 9.99 6.71
CA GLU A 42 -8.37 10.63 5.45
C GLU A 42 -9.01 9.63 4.48
N LEU A 43 -8.50 8.38 4.43
CA LEU A 43 -9.11 7.33 3.62
C LEU A 43 -10.54 7.03 4.08
N ARG A 44 -10.75 6.86 5.39
CA ARG A 44 -12.09 6.62 5.93
C ARG A 44 -13.04 7.79 5.72
N LYS A 45 -12.54 9.03 5.75
CA LYS A 45 -13.37 10.24 5.59
C LYS A 45 -13.83 10.46 4.14
N HIS A 46 -13.02 10.07 3.16
CA HIS A 46 -13.23 10.45 1.76
C HIS A 46 -13.56 9.28 0.83
N MET A 47 -13.34 8.04 1.27
CA MET A 47 -13.45 6.84 0.42
C MET A 47 -14.26 5.70 1.07
N LEU A 48 -14.86 5.93 2.24
CA LEU A 48 -15.83 5.07 2.94
C LEU A 48 -16.96 5.95 3.49
#